data_AF-A0A543FFU4-F1
#
_entry.id   AF-A0A543FFU4-F1
#
_cell.length_a   1.000
_cell.length_b   1.000
_cell.length_c   1.000
_cell.angle_alpha   90.00
_cell.angle_beta   90.00
_cell.angle_gamma   90.00
#
_symmetry.space_group_name_H-M   'P 1'
#
loop_
_entity.id
_entity.type
_entity.pdbx_description
1 polymer ?
#
loop_
_entity_poly.entity_id
_entity_poly.type
_entity_poly.pdbx_seq_one_letter_code
_entity_poly.pdbx_strand_id
1 'polypeptide(L)'
;MNHRESDCFAWPPPTLLRCWRAKRVIRISADLLAVVHEALATIEHELPSHCELLWDRTPGVRRRNKKAGTDADKQDVADVWRPKPEAALSAYIAHELTLRLAGDRIAVNREVLILPTDPYGAGDRTDILIDTHTHADDVVDADPGHPIKLVIEVKGAWNVEVETAQETQLVQRYLPETDTDIGIYVVGWYPIGLWDAKADSRKTQAKKLDPDTLSGDLKAQAQRWSNESAVHVESVVMTIPRPYRPGVGQEATKPDESDDQDQQET
;
A
#
# COMPACT_ATOMS: atom_id res chain seq x y z
N MET A 1 -36.06 14.25 -36.45
CA MET A 1 -35.63 15.49 -35.77
C MET A 1 -35.22 15.11 -34.37
N ASN A 2 -33.91 15.19 -34.13
CA ASN A 2 -33.22 14.50 -33.06
C ASN A 2 -33.45 15.17 -31.69
N HIS A 3 -33.76 14.33 -30.70
CA HIS A 3 -33.49 14.62 -29.29
C HIS A 3 -31.97 14.65 -29.07
N ARG A 4 -31.44 15.74 -28.55
CA ARG A 4 -30.14 15.78 -27.88
C ARG A 4 -30.36 16.22 -26.45
N GLU A 5 -30.30 15.25 -25.55
CA GLU A 5 -29.88 15.47 -24.17
C GLU A 5 -28.47 16.08 -24.20
N SER A 6 -28.24 17.05 -23.32
CA SER A 6 -26.91 17.54 -23.02
C SER A 6 -26.83 17.62 -21.51
N ASP A 7 -26.36 16.50 -20.96
CA ASP A 7 -26.00 16.33 -19.57
C ASP A 7 -24.95 17.36 -19.19
N CYS A 8 -25.31 18.18 -18.19
CA CYS A 8 -24.36 18.96 -17.44
C CYS A 8 -23.47 17.98 -16.65
N PHE A 9 -22.20 17.90 -17.02
CA PHE A 9 -21.14 17.23 -16.26
C PHE A 9 -21.08 17.83 -14.84
N ALA A 10 -21.80 17.22 -13.91
CA ALA A 10 -21.71 17.52 -12.50
C ALA A 10 -20.48 16.80 -11.93
N TRP A 11 -19.44 17.58 -11.61
CA TRP A 11 -18.32 17.14 -10.79
C TRP A 11 -18.87 16.72 -9.41
N PRO A 12 -18.59 15.51 -8.89
CA PRO A 12 -19.00 15.18 -7.54
C PRO A 12 -18.11 15.95 -6.52
N PRO A 13 -18.67 16.42 -5.40
CA PRO A 13 -17.93 17.17 -4.40
C PRO A 13 -17.03 16.27 -3.53
N PRO A 14 -15.89 16.79 -3.02
CA PRO A 14 -14.99 16.06 -2.12
C PRO A 14 -15.55 16.02 -0.70
N THR A 15 -16.41 15.05 -0.39
CA THR A 15 -17.01 14.91 0.96
C THR A 15 -16.95 13.53 1.59
N LEU A 16 -16.09 12.61 1.13
CA LEU A 16 -15.98 11.28 1.76
C LEU A 16 -14.91 11.15 2.86
N LEU A 17 -14.18 12.21 3.18
CA LEU A 17 -13.09 12.18 4.16
C LEU A 17 -13.50 12.53 5.62
N ARG A 18 -14.79 12.52 5.94
CA ARG A 18 -15.28 12.94 7.28
C ARG A 18 -16.17 11.94 8.04
N CYS A 19 -16.35 10.72 7.55
CA CYS A 19 -17.30 9.77 8.15
C CYS A 19 -16.70 8.57 8.91
N TRP A 20 -15.38 8.49 9.10
CA TRP A 20 -14.77 7.44 9.95
C TRP A 20 -14.90 7.75 11.46
N ARG A 21 -16.09 8.21 11.88
CA ARG A 21 -16.47 8.44 13.28
C ARG A 21 -17.67 7.60 13.71
N ALA A 22 -18.02 6.57 12.94
CA ALA A 22 -18.76 5.46 13.52
C ALA A 22 -17.76 4.65 14.34
N LYS A 23 -17.68 4.91 15.65
CA LYS A 23 -16.90 4.10 16.59
C LYS A 23 -17.38 2.65 16.47
N ARG A 24 -16.70 1.83 15.66
CA ARG A 24 -17.03 0.41 15.52
C ARG A 24 -16.49 -0.25 16.79
N VAL A 25 -17.39 -0.87 17.55
CA VAL A 25 -17.00 -1.56 18.78
C VAL A 25 -16.29 -2.84 18.36
N ILE A 26 -15.00 -2.94 18.67
CA ILE A 26 -14.21 -4.14 18.44
C ILE A 26 -14.51 -5.11 19.58
N ARG A 27 -15.14 -6.24 19.27
CA ARG A 27 -15.53 -7.27 20.25
C ARG A 27 -14.77 -8.57 20.03
N ILE A 28 -14.47 -8.89 18.78
CA ILE A 28 -13.82 -10.15 18.38
C ILE A 28 -12.71 -9.90 17.35
N SER A 29 -11.84 -10.89 17.14
CA SER A 29 -10.76 -10.86 16.15
C SER A 29 -11.24 -10.42 14.76
N ALA A 30 -12.38 -10.96 14.30
CA ALA A 30 -12.96 -10.58 13.01
C ALA A 30 -13.28 -9.08 12.88
N ASP A 31 -13.67 -8.41 13.98
CA ASP A 31 -13.93 -6.96 13.96
C ASP A 31 -12.63 -6.17 13.75
N LEU A 32 -11.56 -6.55 14.46
CA LEU A 32 -10.25 -5.90 14.33
C LEU A 32 -9.69 -6.11 12.92
N LEU A 33 -9.76 -7.34 12.39
CA LEU A 33 -9.34 -7.65 11.02
C LEU A 33 -10.08 -6.79 9.99
N ALA A 34 -11.41 -6.71 10.09
CA ALA A 34 -12.22 -5.90 9.18
C ALA A 34 -11.88 -4.41 9.27
N VAL A 35 -11.74 -3.86 10.49
CA VAL A 35 -11.40 -2.45 10.72
C VAL A 35 -10.03 -2.10 10.13
N VAL A 36 -9.02 -2.94 10.37
CA VAL A 36 -7.66 -2.69 9.86
C VAL A 36 -7.61 -2.86 8.34
N HIS A 37 -8.29 -3.86 7.78
CA HIS A 37 -8.37 -4.06 6.33
C HIS A 37 -9.06 -2.87 5.62
N GLU A 38 -10.17 -2.37 6.17
CA GLU A 38 -10.83 -1.15 5.67
C GLU A 38 -9.91 0.09 5.76
N ALA A 39 -9.15 0.22 6.84
CA ALA A 39 -8.18 1.29 7.01
C ALA A 39 -7.06 1.20 5.95
N LEU A 40 -6.54 0.00 5.65
CA LEU A 40 -5.54 -0.20 4.60
C LEU A 40 -6.06 0.17 3.21
N ALA A 41 -7.31 -0.18 2.89
CA ALA A 41 -7.94 0.23 1.64
C ALA A 41 -8.07 1.76 1.52
N THR A 42 -8.36 2.43 2.63
CA THR A 42 -8.39 3.91 2.69
C THR A 42 -7.00 4.51 2.50
N ILE A 43 -5.98 3.92 3.15
CA ILE A 43 -4.57 4.33 3.01
C ILE A 43 -4.12 4.21 1.56
N GLU A 44 -4.45 3.12 0.87
CA GLU A 44 -4.14 2.93 -0.55
C GLU A 44 -4.82 3.99 -1.42
N HIS A 45 -6.10 4.30 -1.15
CA HIS A 45 -6.83 5.32 -1.89
C HIS A 45 -6.23 6.73 -1.77
N GLU A 46 -5.74 7.09 -0.57
CA GLU A 46 -5.16 8.41 -0.29
C GLU A 46 -3.67 8.51 -0.66
N LEU A 47 -3.03 7.36 -0.88
CA LEU A 47 -1.61 7.21 -1.20
C LEU A 47 -1.08 8.16 -2.28
N PRO A 48 -1.78 8.44 -3.39
CA PRO A 48 -1.27 9.35 -4.41
C PRO A 48 -0.89 10.74 -3.89
N SER A 49 -1.50 11.21 -2.80
CA SER A 49 -1.27 12.56 -2.24
C SER A 49 0.05 12.71 -1.47
N HIS A 50 0.68 11.61 -1.07
CA HIS A 50 1.95 11.58 -0.31
C HIS A 50 2.85 10.41 -0.74
N CYS A 51 2.65 9.87 -1.95
CA CYS A 51 3.41 8.72 -2.45
C CYS A 51 4.92 8.99 -2.57
N GLU A 52 5.36 10.25 -2.56
CA GLU A 52 6.78 10.62 -2.56
C GLU A 52 7.53 10.14 -1.33
N LEU A 53 6.80 9.87 -0.23
CA LEU A 53 7.38 9.30 0.97
C LEU A 53 7.89 7.88 0.76
N LEU A 54 7.42 7.18 -0.28
CA LEU A 54 7.74 5.79 -0.60
C LEU A 54 8.66 5.60 -1.81
N TRP A 55 9.10 6.70 -2.42
CA TRP A 55 10.06 6.67 -3.51
C TRP A 55 11.34 7.44 -3.16
N ASP A 56 12.50 6.85 -3.46
CA ASP A 56 13.78 7.55 -3.46
C ASP A 56 13.95 8.29 -4.78
N ARG A 57 14.12 9.61 -4.71
CA ARG A 57 14.50 10.46 -5.84
C ARG A 57 15.99 10.77 -5.78
N THR A 58 16.72 10.40 -6.83
CA THR A 58 18.05 10.94 -7.10
C THR A 58 17.90 12.08 -8.11
N PRO A 59 18.13 13.35 -7.71
CA PRO A 59 18.00 14.48 -8.62
C PRO A 59 18.95 14.35 -9.80
N GLY A 60 18.43 14.62 -10.98
CA GLY A 60 19.25 14.75 -12.18
C GLY A 60 20.13 15.99 -12.15
N VAL A 61 21.22 15.97 -12.93
CA VAL A 61 22.08 17.14 -13.10
C VAL A 61 21.48 18.06 -14.15
N ARG A 62 21.05 19.26 -13.74
CA ARG A 62 20.63 20.35 -14.63
C ARG A 62 21.65 21.48 -14.58
N ARG A 63 22.22 21.89 -15.71
CA ARG A 63 23.11 23.07 -15.72
C ARG A 63 22.30 24.36 -15.86
N ARG A 64 22.40 25.24 -14.85
CA ARG A 64 21.88 26.61 -14.93
C ARG A 64 22.75 27.39 -15.91
N ASN A 65 22.22 27.69 -17.09
CA ASN A 65 22.93 28.37 -18.19
C ASN A 65 23.80 29.53 -17.69
N LYS A 66 25.13 29.43 -17.83
CA LYS A 66 26.06 30.56 -17.65
C LYS A 66 26.76 30.81 -18.97
N LYS A 67 26.22 31.80 -19.70
CA LYS A 67 26.66 32.38 -20.99
C LYS A 67 26.75 31.40 -22.18
N ALA A 68 25.96 31.72 -23.20
CA ALA A 68 26.06 31.18 -24.54
C ALA A 68 27.48 31.37 -25.08
N GLY A 69 28.12 30.27 -25.47
CA GLY A 69 29.46 30.30 -26.05
C GLY A 69 30.25 29.04 -25.75
N THR A 70 29.75 27.89 -26.22
CA THR A 70 30.49 26.74 -26.79
C THR A 70 29.51 25.58 -26.87
N ASP A 71 29.23 25.12 -28.09
CA ASP A 71 28.54 23.86 -28.36
C ASP A 71 29.33 22.72 -27.73
N ALA A 72 28.85 22.25 -26.58
CA ALA A 72 29.21 20.97 -26.04
C ALA A 72 27.90 20.30 -25.63
N ASP A 73 27.51 19.32 -26.44
CA ASP A 73 26.37 18.43 -26.30
C ASP A 73 26.40 17.72 -24.93
N LYS A 74 25.95 18.41 -23.88
CA LYS A 74 25.86 17.91 -22.52
C LYS A 74 24.39 17.91 -22.14
N GLN A 75 23.75 16.78 -22.45
CA GLN A 75 22.35 16.52 -22.16
C GLN A 75 22.06 16.64 -20.66
N ASP A 76 20.92 17.26 -20.34
CA ASP A 76 20.36 17.25 -18.99
C ASP A 76 20.09 15.80 -18.57
N VAL A 77 20.58 15.42 -17.38
CA VAL A 77 20.30 14.10 -16.82
C VAL A 77 18.95 14.18 -16.10
N ALA A 78 18.03 13.27 -16.41
CA ALA A 78 16.73 13.20 -15.76
C ALA A 78 16.84 12.74 -14.29
N ASP A 79 15.80 13.03 -13.50
CA ASP A 79 15.68 12.48 -12.15
C ASP A 79 15.55 10.95 -12.22
N VAL A 80 16.19 10.24 -11.29
CA VAL A 80 16.11 8.78 -11.19
C VAL A 80 15.29 8.41 -9.96
N TRP A 81 14.33 7.51 -10.15
CA TRP A 81 13.41 7.06 -9.10
C TRP A 81 13.55 5.58 -8.83
N ARG A 82 13.45 5.19 -7.56
CA ARG A 82 13.36 3.80 -7.13
C ARG A 82 12.44 3.65 -5.91
N PRO A 83 11.82 2.48 -5.71
CA PRO A 83 11.09 2.17 -4.48
C PRO A 83 11.97 2.26 -3.25
N LYS A 84 11.42 2.78 -2.16
CA LYS A 84 12.05 2.66 -0.84
C LYS A 84 12.05 1.21 -0.34
N PRO A 85 12.90 0.87 0.64
CA PRO A 85 12.90 -0.47 1.23
C PRO A 85 11.58 -0.77 1.97
N GLU A 86 11.32 -2.06 2.22
CA GLU A 86 10.13 -2.56 2.92
C GLU A 86 9.91 -1.86 4.25
N ALA A 87 10.97 -1.66 5.05
CA ALA A 87 10.89 -0.93 6.32
C ALA A 87 10.30 0.49 6.20
N ALA A 88 10.46 1.18 5.07
CA ALA A 88 9.85 2.48 4.85
C ALA A 88 8.33 2.36 4.57
N LEU A 89 7.91 1.30 3.87
CA LEU A 89 6.50 0.98 3.66
C LEU A 89 5.84 0.57 4.98
N SER A 90 6.48 -0.31 5.77
CA SER A 90 5.99 -0.71 7.09
C SER A 90 5.86 0.49 8.03
N ALA A 91 6.85 1.39 8.04
CA ALA A 91 6.79 2.62 8.84
C ALA A 91 5.66 3.55 8.41
N TYR A 92 5.45 3.70 7.10
CA TYR A 92 4.37 4.50 6.54
C TYR A 92 2.99 3.92 6.90
N ILE A 93 2.77 2.61 6.68
CA ILE A 93 1.51 1.93 7.03
C ILE A 93 1.24 2.05 8.53
N ALA A 94 2.23 1.79 9.39
CA ALA A 94 2.06 1.90 10.84
C ALA A 94 1.68 3.34 11.26
N HIS A 95 2.29 4.36 10.65
CA HIS A 95 1.94 5.76 10.92
C HIS A 95 0.51 6.07 10.52
N GLU A 96 0.11 5.72 9.30
CA GLU A 96 -1.22 5.98 8.77
C GLU A 96 -2.32 5.22 9.53
N LEU A 97 -2.04 3.98 9.96
CA LEU A 97 -2.92 3.21 10.84
C LEU A 97 -3.00 3.88 12.22
N THR A 98 -1.90 4.33 12.79
CA THR A 98 -1.92 5.07 14.07
C THR A 98 -2.80 6.30 13.99
N LEU A 99 -2.71 7.09 12.91
CA LEU A 99 -3.53 8.28 12.73
C LEU A 99 -5.02 7.97 12.63
N ARG A 100 -5.38 6.89 11.93
CA ARG A 100 -6.78 6.50 11.70
C ARG A 100 -7.36 5.85 12.93
N LEU A 101 -6.69 4.86 13.50
CA LEU A 101 -7.12 4.08 14.65
C LEU A 101 -6.98 4.85 15.99
N ALA A 102 -6.45 6.08 15.96
CA ALA A 102 -6.29 6.93 17.14
C ALA A 102 -7.64 7.19 17.83
N GLY A 103 -7.73 6.79 19.10
CA GLY A 103 -8.92 7.01 19.94
C GLY A 103 -9.81 5.78 20.14
N ASP A 104 -9.54 4.67 19.43
CA ASP A 104 -10.31 3.43 19.52
C ASP A 104 -9.69 2.38 20.47
N ARG A 105 -8.79 2.82 21.37
CA ARG A 105 -8.03 1.96 22.30
C ARG A 105 -7.15 0.93 21.58
N ILE A 106 -6.69 1.25 20.37
CA ILE A 106 -5.82 0.41 19.55
C ILE A 106 -4.39 0.96 19.62
N ALA A 107 -3.43 0.09 19.92
CA ALA A 107 -2.01 0.36 19.82
C ALA A 107 -1.46 -0.23 18.51
N VAL A 108 -0.58 0.50 17.83
CA VAL A 108 0.11 0.05 16.62
C VAL A 108 1.61 0.07 16.88
N ASN A 109 2.24 -1.10 16.89
CA ASN A 109 3.64 -1.31 17.25
C ASN A 109 4.41 -1.81 16.03
N ARG A 110 5.61 -1.28 15.76
CA ARG A 110 6.46 -1.68 14.62
C ARG A 110 7.70 -2.45 15.11
N GLU A 111 8.19 -3.40 14.31
CA GLU A 111 9.44 -4.15 14.58
C GLU A 111 9.44 -4.79 15.98
N VAL A 112 8.30 -5.33 16.38
CA VAL A 112 8.12 -5.91 17.71
C VAL A 112 8.88 -7.21 17.77
N LEU A 113 9.81 -7.32 18.72
CA LEU A 113 10.50 -8.56 19.03
C LEU A 113 9.50 -9.51 19.71
N ILE A 114 9.14 -10.60 19.04
CA ILE A 114 8.16 -11.55 19.56
C ILE A 114 8.83 -12.58 20.48
N LEU A 115 10.00 -13.10 20.09
CA LEU A 115 10.79 -14.02 20.91
C LEU A 115 12.29 -13.81 20.69
N PRO A 116 13.10 -13.55 21.72
CA PRO A 116 14.56 -13.63 21.62
C PRO A 116 14.96 -15.10 21.40
N THR A 117 15.30 -15.46 20.17
CA THR A 117 15.69 -16.84 19.80
C THR A 117 17.20 -17.09 19.92
N ASP A 118 18.01 -16.05 20.15
CA ASP A 118 19.45 -16.16 20.35
C ASP A 118 19.98 -15.26 21.51
N PRO A 119 21.15 -15.60 22.10
CA PRO A 119 21.80 -14.76 23.11
C PRO A 119 22.42 -13.47 22.55
N TYR A 120 22.28 -13.19 21.24
CA TYR A 120 22.80 -11.99 20.56
C TYR A 120 21.68 -11.00 20.14
N GLY A 121 20.43 -11.25 20.52
CA GLY A 121 19.33 -10.30 20.48
C GLY A 121 18.60 -10.16 19.14
N ALA A 122 18.82 -11.05 18.19
CA ALA A 122 18.08 -11.04 16.92
C ALA A 122 16.88 -11.99 16.98
N GLY A 123 16.02 -11.80 17.98
CA GLY A 123 14.74 -12.49 18.00
C GLY A 123 13.86 -12.12 16.80
N ASP A 124 12.81 -12.90 16.63
CA ASP A 124 11.90 -12.82 15.50
C ASP A 124 11.06 -11.53 15.58
N ARG A 125 10.98 -10.77 14.47
CA ARG A 125 10.29 -9.47 14.42
C ARG A 125 9.17 -9.50 13.39
N THR A 126 7.95 -9.16 13.82
CA THR A 126 6.90 -8.77 12.89
C THR A 126 7.10 -7.34 12.43
N ASP A 127 6.65 -7.05 11.21
CA ASP A 127 6.68 -5.69 10.70
C ASP A 127 5.76 -4.77 11.52
N ILE A 128 4.51 -5.19 11.75
CA ILE A 128 3.54 -4.44 12.54
C ILE A 128 2.70 -5.38 13.41
N LEU A 129 2.55 -5.05 14.68
CA LEU A 129 1.64 -5.68 15.62
C LEU A 129 0.60 -4.64 16.07
N ILE A 130 -0.68 -5.00 16.01
CA ILE A 130 -1.80 -4.15 16.43
C ILE A 130 -2.47 -4.82 17.62
N ASP A 131 -2.64 -4.10 18.73
CA ASP A 131 -3.25 -4.63 19.96
C ASP A 131 -4.43 -3.76 20.40
N THR A 132 -5.53 -4.37 20.83
CA THR A 132 -6.65 -3.66 21.48
C THR A 132 -6.49 -3.67 23.00
N HIS A 133 -6.59 -2.51 23.64
CA HIS A 133 -6.59 -2.40 25.09
C HIS A 133 -8.03 -2.31 25.62
N THR A 134 -8.50 -3.34 26.31
CA THR A 134 -9.71 -3.29 27.14
C THR A 134 -9.36 -2.73 28.53
N HIS A 135 -10.11 -1.74 29.00
CA HIS A 135 -9.97 -1.22 30.37
C HIS A 135 -10.70 -2.16 31.35
N ALA A 136 -10.09 -2.38 32.51
CA ALA A 136 -10.66 -3.23 33.57
C ALA A 136 -12.03 -2.77 34.10
N ASP A 137 -12.40 -1.50 33.90
CA ASP A 137 -13.65 -0.92 34.40
C ASP A 137 -14.89 -1.19 33.52
N ASP A 138 -14.72 -1.75 32.32
CA ASP A 138 -15.82 -2.01 31.37
C ASP A 138 -16.38 -3.45 31.44
N VAL A 139 -15.94 -4.26 32.41
CA VAL A 139 -16.25 -5.70 32.45
C VAL A 139 -17.01 -6.05 33.73
N VAL A 140 -18.30 -6.37 33.59
CA VAL A 140 -19.11 -6.90 34.71
C VAL A 140 -19.14 -8.43 34.72
N ASP A 141 -18.91 -9.13 33.60
CA ASP A 141 -19.03 -10.61 33.55
C ASP A 141 -18.30 -11.28 32.35
N ALA A 142 -17.15 -10.76 31.90
CA ALA A 142 -16.30 -11.45 30.92
C ALA A 142 -14.89 -11.66 31.50
N ASP A 143 -14.18 -12.69 31.07
CA ASP A 143 -12.79 -12.91 31.46
C ASP A 143 -11.97 -11.62 31.16
N PRO A 144 -11.38 -10.97 32.17
CA PRO A 144 -10.73 -9.68 31.96
C PRO A 144 -9.54 -9.82 31.00
N GLY A 145 -9.59 -9.11 29.89
CA GLY A 145 -8.43 -8.34 29.43
C GLY A 145 -7.34 -9.05 28.64
N HIS A 146 -7.62 -10.09 27.85
CA HIS A 146 -6.68 -10.46 26.79
C HIS A 146 -6.84 -9.52 25.59
N PRO A 147 -5.78 -8.79 25.18
CA PRO A 147 -5.84 -7.91 24.02
C PRO A 147 -6.07 -8.75 22.76
N ILE A 148 -7.02 -8.32 21.91
CA ILE A 148 -7.13 -8.89 20.57
C ILE A 148 -5.96 -8.32 19.76
N LYS A 149 -5.13 -9.20 19.23
CA LYS A 149 -3.94 -8.80 18.46
C LYS A 149 -4.13 -9.09 16.98
N LEU A 150 -3.47 -8.33 16.12
CA LEU A 150 -3.38 -8.59 14.69
C LEU A 150 -1.95 -8.36 14.24
N VAL A 151 -1.42 -9.28 13.43
CA VAL A 151 -0.10 -9.14 12.81
C VAL A 151 -0.24 -8.66 11.36
N ILE A 152 0.56 -7.68 10.97
CA ILE A 152 0.76 -7.34 9.55
C ILE A 152 2.20 -7.67 9.17
N GLU A 153 2.35 -8.44 8.11
CA GLU A 153 3.63 -8.74 7.46
C GLU A 153 3.70 -8.01 6.11
N VAL A 154 4.80 -7.32 5.83
CA VAL A 154 4.95 -6.43 4.69
C VAL A 154 6.12 -6.86 3.81
N LYS A 155 5.83 -7.16 2.53
CA LYS A 155 6.85 -7.44 1.53
C LYS A 155 6.80 -6.44 0.37
N GLY A 156 7.93 -6.20 -0.27
CA GLY A 156 7.97 -5.55 -1.58
C GLY A 156 7.76 -6.61 -2.66
N ALA A 157 7.17 -6.23 -3.80
CA ALA A 157 7.02 -7.12 -4.95
C ALA A 157 8.35 -7.68 -5.50
N TRP A 158 9.50 -7.13 -5.07
CA TRP A 158 10.83 -7.64 -5.41
C TRP A 158 11.36 -8.71 -4.45
N ASN A 159 10.66 -8.98 -3.34
CA ASN A 159 11.11 -9.93 -2.35
C ASN A 159 11.05 -11.34 -2.92
N VAL A 160 12.09 -12.14 -2.70
CA VAL A 160 12.18 -13.51 -3.21
C VAL A 160 11.22 -14.47 -2.51
N GLU A 161 10.73 -14.09 -1.33
CA GLU A 161 9.78 -14.84 -0.52
C GLU A 161 8.35 -14.31 -0.67
N VAL A 162 8.07 -13.39 -1.61
CA VAL A 162 6.77 -12.72 -1.68
C VAL A 162 5.58 -13.68 -1.87
N GLU A 163 5.78 -14.81 -2.54
CA GLU A 163 4.76 -15.84 -2.77
C GLU A 163 4.66 -16.86 -1.63
N THR A 164 5.64 -16.89 -0.72
CA THR A 164 5.75 -17.93 0.33
C THR A 164 5.66 -17.38 1.75
N ALA A 165 6.03 -16.12 1.99
CA ALA A 165 6.10 -15.52 3.32
C ALA A 165 4.74 -15.37 4.01
N GLN A 166 3.64 -15.29 3.25
CA GLN A 166 2.29 -15.33 3.83
C GLN A 166 2.08 -16.64 4.63
N GLU A 167 2.55 -17.76 4.10
CA GLU A 167 2.46 -19.04 4.79
C GLU A 167 3.59 -19.19 5.81
N THR A 168 4.84 -19.04 5.38
CA THR A 168 6.01 -19.44 6.19
C THR A 168 6.31 -18.46 7.33
N GLN A 169 5.99 -17.17 7.16
CA GLN A 169 6.26 -16.14 8.17
C GLN A 169 4.98 -15.75 8.89
N LEU A 170 3.95 -15.28 8.17
CA LEU A 170 2.72 -14.82 8.83
C LEU A 170 2.00 -15.99 9.53
N VAL A 171 1.56 -17.01 8.78
CA VAL A 171 0.73 -18.09 9.34
C VAL A 171 1.51 -19.03 10.26
N GLN A 172 2.64 -19.58 9.80
CA GLN A 172 3.33 -20.66 10.51
C GLN A 172 4.16 -20.19 11.70
N ARG A 173 4.51 -18.90 11.75
CA ARG A 173 5.45 -18.36 12.74
C ARG A 173 4.82 -17.23 13.56
N TYR A 174 4.45 -16.13 12.94
CA TYR A 174 4.05 -14.94 13.69
C TYR A 174 2.69 -15.05 14.36
N LEU A 175 1.68 -15.65 13.71
CA LEU A 175 0.37 -15.85 14.33
C LEU A 175 0.46 -16.70 15.64
N PRO A 176 1.10 -17.89 15.63
CA PRO A 176 1.33 -18.66 16.85
C PRO A 176 2.16 -17.93 17.91
N GLU A 177 3.26 -17.27 17.51
CA GLU A 177 4.18 -16.62 18.45
C GLU A 177 3.56 -15.39 19.14
N THR A 178 2.63 -14.71 18.48
CA THR A 178 1.91 -13.57 19.05
C THR A 178 0.62 -13.94 19.77
N ASP A 179 0.25 -15.22 19.77
CA ASP A 179 -1.01 -15.73 20.33
C ASP A 179 -2.23 -15.03 19.70
N THR A 180 -2.27 -15.00 18.36
CA THR A 180 -3.41 -14.50 17.59
C THR A 180 -3.76 -15.41 16.41
N ASP A 181 -5.04 -15.40 16.06
CA ASP A 181 -5.58 -16.12 14.92
C ASP A 181 -5.71 -15.26 13.66
N ILE A 182 -5.41 -13.95 13.72
CA ILE A 182 -5.66 -13.03 12.62
C ILE A 182 -4.43 -12.28 12.13
N GLY A 183 -4.32 -12.15 10.80
CA GLY A 183 -3.22 -11.43 10.18
C GLY A 183 -3.52 -10.86 8.81
N ILE A 184 -2.72 -9.88 8.39
CA ILE A 184 -2.79 -9.28 7.06
C ILE A 184 -1.42 -9.36 6.40
N TYR A 185 -1.37 -9.90 5.17
CA TYR A 185 -0.18 -9.91 4.35
C TYR A 185 -0.24 -8.79 3.32
N VAL A 186 0.68 -7.82 3.40
CA VAL A 186 0.72 -6.66 2.51
C VAL A 186 1.90 -6.76 1.56
N VAL A 187 1.63 -6.65 0.25
CA VAL A 187 2.66 -6.54 -0.78
C VAL A 187 2.65 -5.15 -1.39
N GLY A 188 3.74 -4.40 -1.24
CA GLY A 188 3.95 -3.13 -1.91
C GLY A 188 4.30 -3.32 -3.39
N TRP A 189 3.37 -2.94 -4.28
CA TRP A 189 3.54 -2.99 -5.72
C TRP A 189 3.92 -1.62 -6.28
N TYR A 190 5.10 -1.51 -6.91
CA TYR A 190 5.57 -0.28 -7.51
C TYR A 190 5.57 -0.43 -9.04
N PRO A 191 4.87 0.43 -9.81
CA PRO A 191 4.81 0.31 -11.25
C PRO A 191 6.20 0.27 -11.90
N ILE A 192 6.55 -0.87 -12.49
CA ILE A 192 7.89 -1.17 -13.02
C ILE A 192 8.33 -0.14 -14.08
N GLY A 193 7.38 0.38 -14.86
CA GLY A 193 7.62 1.41 -15.88
C GLY A 193 8.05 2.75 -15.29
N LEU A 194 7.76 3.02 -14.02
CA LEU A 194 8.08 4.27 -13.32
C LEU A 194 9.35 4.16 -12.45
N TRP A 195 9.92 2.96 -12.37
CA TRP A 195 11.17 2.66 -11.66
C TRP A 195 12.39 2.90 -12.56
N ASP A 196 12.93 4.12 -12.56
CA ASP A 196 13.96 4.54 -13.53
C ASP A 196 15.39 4.07 -13.17
N ALA A 197 15.62 3.65 -11.92
CA ALA A 197 16.92 3.18 -11.47
C ALA A 197 17.33 1.83 -12.12
N LYS A 198 18.05 1.90 -13.25
CA LYS A 198 18.48 0.73 -14.04
C LYS A 198 19.36 -0.27 -13.29
N ALA A 199 20.16 0.21 -12.34
CA ALA A 199 21.07 -0.63 -11.55
C ALA A 199 20.41 -1.35 -10.37
N ASP A 200 19.12 -1.09 -10.11
CA ASP A 200 18.41 -1.67 -8.98
C ASP A 200 17.95 -3.10 -9.33
N SER A 201 18.64 -4.10 -8.77
CA SER A 201 18.38 -5.52 -9.02
C SER A 201 16.98 -5.96 -8.61
N ARG A 202 16.37 -5.26 -7.64
CA ARG A 202 14.99 -5.52 -7.18
C ARG A 202 13.97 -5.38 -8.31
N LYS A 203 14.24 -4.51 -9.29
CA LYS A 203 13.38 -4.33 -10.47
C LYS A 203 13.25 -5.62 -11.29
N THR A 204 14.32 -6.39 -11.39
CA THR A 204 14.33 -7.65 -12.14
C THR A 204 13.48 -8.72 -11.48
N GLN A 205 13.42 -8.74 -10.14
CA GLN A 205 12.55 -9.68 -9.43
C GLN A 205 11.08 -9.29 -9.59
N ALA A 206 10.75 -8.02 -9.31
CA ALA A 206 9.37 -7.54 -9.40
C ALA A 206 8.78 -7.66 -10.82
N LYS A 207 9.61 -7.59 -11.86
CA LYS A 207 9.23 -7.83 -13.26
C LYS A 207 8.70 -9.22 -13.57
N LYS A 208 9.01 -10.22 -12.75
CA LYS A 208 8.58 -11.60 -12.97
C LYS A 208 7.14 -11.83 -12.54
N LEU A 209 6.61 -10.91 -11.74
CA LEU A 209 5.29 -10.97 -11.18
C LEU A 209 4.34 -10.10 -12.00
N ASP A 210 3.07 -10.45 -11.93
CA ASP A 210 1.96 -9.67 -12.42
C ASP A 210 1.07 -9.30 -11.22
N PRO A 211 0.67 -8.03 -11.02
CA PRO A 211 0.00 -7.61 -9.80
C PRO A 211 -1.38 -8.26 -9.62
N ASP A 212 -2.11 -8.48 -10.72
CA ASP A 212 -3.45 -9.08 -10.66
C ASP A 212 -3.36 -10.56 -10.35
N THR A 213 -2.42 -11.26 -11.00
CA THR A 213 -2.13 -12.68 -10.74
C THR A 213 -1.66 -12.87 -9.29
N LEU A 214 -0.71 -12.06 -8.83
CA LEU A 214 -0.19 -12.09 -7.47
C LEU A 214 -1.29 -11.84 -6.43
N SER A 215 -2.17 -10.87 -6.69
CA SER A 215 -3.33 -10.60 -5.82
C SER A 215 -4.28 -11.79 -5.75
N GLY A 216 -4.56 -12.43 -6.88
CA GLY A 216 -5.37 -13.66 -6.94
C GLY A 216 -4.76 -14.81 -6.15
N ASP A 217 -3.47 -15.08 -6.35
CA ASP A 217 -2.75 -16.19 -5.72
C ASP A 217 -2.65 -16.02 -4.20
N LEU A 218 -2.31 -14.82 -3.71
CA LEU A 218 -2.25 -14.53 -2.28
C LEU A 218 -3.62 -14.56 -1.60
N LYS A 219 -4.70 -14.21 -2.32
CA LYS A 219 -6.07 -14.35 -1.80
C LYS A 219 -6.48 -15.82 -1.73
N ALA A 220 -6.14 -16.61 -2.74
CA ALA A 220 -6.39 -18.04 -2.74
C ALA A 220 -5.62 -18.75 -1.62
N GLN A 221 -4.37 -18.36 -1.37
CA GLN A 221 -3.57 -18.86 -0.24
C GLN A 221 -4.18 -18.47 1.10
N ALA A 222 -4.58 -17.20 1.28
CA ALA A 222 -5.27 -16.73 2.49
C ALA A 222 -6.55 -17.53 2.77
N GLN A 223 -7.40 -17.71 1.74
CA GLN A 223 -8.65 -18.43 1.85
C GLN A 223 -8.45 -19.91 2.17
N ARG A 224 -7.39 -20.53 1.65
CA ARG A 224 -7.01 -21.91 2.01
C ARG A 224 -6.78 -22.03 3.51
N TRP A 225 -5.99 -21.13 4.09
CA TRP A 225 -5.71 -21.13 5.53
C TRP A 225 -6.94 -20.88 6.39
N SER A 226 -7.82 -19.96 5.96
CA SER A 226 -9.10 -19.73 6.63
C SER A 226 -10.05 -20.93 6.62
N ASN A 227 -9.91 -21.83 5.64
CA ASN A 227 -10.74 -23.04 5.54
C ASN A 227 -10.11 -24.25 6.24
N GLU A 228 -8.78 -24.38 6.20
CA GLU A 228 -8.04 -25.55 6.68
C GLU A 228 -7.53 -25.41 8.12
N SER A 229 -7.52 -24.18 8.65
CA SER A 229 -7.00 -23.85 9.98
C SER A 229 -7.91 -22.84 10.67
N ALA A 230 -7.77 -22.71 11.99
CA ALA A 230 -8.52 -21.74 12.79
C ALA A 230 -7.91 -20.33 12.72
N VAL A 231 -7.28 -19.96 11.60
CA VAL A 231 -6.65 -18.64 11.41
C VAL A 231 -7.39 -17.87 10.32
N HIS A 232 -7.54 -16.55 10.45
CA HIS A 232 -8.16 -15.70 9.44
C HIS A 232 -7.11 -14.73 8.88
N VAL A 233 -6.73 -14.95 7.63
CA VAL A 233 -5.74 -14.14 6.95
C VAL A 233 -6.40 -13.38 5.81
N GLU A 234 -6.00 -12.12 5.63
CA GLU A 234 -6.30 -11.32 4.44
C GLU A 234 -5.00 -10.97 3.71
N SER A 235 -5.10 -10.70 2.41
CA SER A 235 -3.96 -10.24 1.60
C SER A 235 -4.29 -8.99 0.80
N VAL A 236 -3.32 -8.07 0.76
CA VAL A 236 -3.45 -6.77 0.08
C VAL A 236 -2.23 -6.56 -0.80
N VAL A 237 -2.45 -6.42 -2.11
CA VAL A 237 -1.43 -5.92 -3.04
C VAL A 237 -1.67 -4.42 -3.20
N MET A 238 -0.87 -3.61 -2.51
CA MET A 238 -1.02 -2.15 -2.45
C MET A 238 -0.22 -1.49 -3.57
N THR A 239 -0.89 -0.85 -4.52
CA THR A 239 -0.22 -0.14 -5.62
C THR A 239 0.30 1.22 -5.16
N ILE A 240 1.61 1.41 -5.23
CA ILE A 240 2.31 2.62 -4.80
C ILE A 240 2.68 3.44 -6.04
N PRO A 241 1.87 4.46 -6.40
CA PRO A 241 2.11 5.25 -7.60
C PRO A 241 3.40 6.06 -7.47
N ARG A 242 4.01 6.44 -8.59
CA ARG A 242 5.10 7.42 -8.57
C ARG A 242 4.50 8.83 -8.41
N PRO A 243 5.12 9.72 -7.62
CA PRO A 243 4.72 11.11 -7.53
C PRO A 243 4.56 11.73 -8.91
N TYR A 244 3.39 12.30 -9.17
CA TYR A 244 3.14 13.02 -10.41
C TYR A 244 4.00 14.29 -10.44
N ARG A 245 4.62 14.56 -11.59
CA ARG A 245 5.19 15.88 -11.89
C ARG A 245 4.34 16.52 -12.98
N PRO A 246 3.50 17.52 -12.66
CA PRO A 246 2.93 18.38 -13.69
C PRO A 246 4.10 19.07 -14.41
N GLY A 247 4.29 18.82 -15.71
CA GLY A 247 5.21 19.62 -16.54
C GLY A 247 6.17 18.90 -17.48
N VAL A 248 6.02 17.59 -17.74
CA VAL A 248 6.64 16.98 -18.93
C VAL A 248 5.49 16.56 -19.85
N GLY A 249 5.32 17.31 -20.94
CA GLY A 249 4.15 17.28 -21.81
C GLY A 249 3.71 15.88 -22.18
N GLN A 250 2.51 15.50 -21.72
CA GLN A 250 1.69 14.58 -22.50
C GLN A 250 0.97 15.45 -23.52
N GLU A 251 1.40 15.30 -24.76
CA GLU A 251 0.64 15.68 -25.93
C GLU A 251 -0.70 14.96 -25.81
N ALA A 252 -1.73 15.72 -25.44
CA ALA A 252 -3.09 15.24 -25.50
C ALA A 252 -3.32 14.84 -26.95
N THR A 253 -3.41 13.54 -27.21
CA THR A 253 -3.96 13.00 -28.44
C THR A 253 -5.36 13.59 -28.57
N LYS A 254 -5.46 14.65 -29.39
CA LYS A 254 -6.73 15.12 -29.89
C LYS A 254 -7.38 13.94 -30.61
N PRO A 255 -8.67 13.66 -30.38
CA PRO A 255 -9.39 12.75 -31.25
C PRO A 255 -9.37 13.34 -32.66
N ASP A 256 -9.09 12.45 -33.62
CA ASP A 256 -9.08 12.69 -35.05
C ASP A 256 -10.51 13.04 -35.49
N GLU A 257 -10.80 14.33 -35.65
CA GLU A 257 -12.00 14.80 -36.35
C GLU A 257 -11.71 14.76 -37.86
N SER A 258 -11.82 13.56 -38.42
CA SER A 258 -12.00 13.36 -39.86
C SER A 258 -13.43 12.87 -40.09
N ASP A 259 -14.30 13.77 -40.53
CA ASP A 259 -15.38 13.55 -41.52
C ASP A 259 -16.46 14.63 -41.36
N ASP A 260 -16.44 15.63 -42.25
CA ASP A 260 -17.59 16.05 -43.07
C ASP A 260 -17.31 17.40 -43.74
N GLN A 261 -16.75 17.35 -44.94
CA GLN A 261 -16.97 18.34 -45.98
C GLN A 261 -17.10 17.60 -47.31
N ASP A 262 -18.34 17.34 -47.75
CA ASP A 262 -18.79 17.87 -49.04
C ASP A 262 -20.29 17.63 -49.26
N GLN A 263 -21.07 18.69 -49.09
CA GLN A 263 -22.31 18.89 -49.83
C GLN A 263 -22.38 20.35 -50.25
N GLN A 264 -21.93 20.65 -51.48
CA GLN A 264 -22.45 21.76 -52.28
C GLN A 264 -22.60 21.34 -53.75
N GLU A 265 -23.84 21.53 -54.21
CA GLU A 265 -24.26 21.90 -55.58
C GLU A 265 -24.05 20.89 -56.73
N THR A 266 -25.15 20.25 -57.16
CA THR A 266 -25.98 20.71 -58.31
C THR A 266 -27.23 19.84 -58.50
#